data_AF-A0A7C5DY76-F1
#
_entry.id   AF-A0A7C5DY76-F1
#
_cell.length_a   1.000
_cell.length_b   1.000
_cell.length_c   1.000
_cell.angle_alpha   90.00
_cell.angle_beta   90.00
_cell.angle_gamma   90.00
#
_symmetry.space_group_name_H-M   'P 1'
#
loop_
_entity.id
_entity.type
_entity.pdbx_description
1 polymer ?
#
loop_
_entity_poly.entity_id
_entity_poly.type
_entity_poly.pdbx_seq_one_letter_code
_entity_poly.pdbx_strand_id
1 'polypeptide(L)' 'MKRYSITLLLVGSIVFAIGGFVGFIILFIPDFNMYWLILSPIILAFYEAPAVLLYRLYKKHKKKNN' A
#
# COMPACT_ATOMS: atom_id res chain seq x y z
N MET A 1 21.01 -20.03 7.69
CA MET A 1 20.07 -19.08 8.34
C MET A 1 19.32 -18.15 7.36
N LYS A 2 19.96 -17.58 6.32
CA LYS A 2 19.28 -16.67 5.36
C LYS A 2 18.08 -17.26 4.60
N ARG A 3 18.13 -18.54 4.18
CA ARG A 3 17.03 -19.19 3.42
C ARG A 3 15.73 -19.32 4.23
N TYR A 4 15.82 -19.80 5.46
CA TYR A 4 14.64 -19.93 6.34
C TYR A 4 13.99 -18.57 6.62
N SER A 5 14.79 -17.51 6.78
CA SER A 5 14.27 -16.15 6.94
C SER A 5 13.47 -15.67 5.73
N ILE A 6 13.91 -15.99 4.50
CA ILE A 6 13.22 -15.59 3.27
C ILE A 6 11.90 -16.35 3.12
N THR A 7 11.89 -17.65 3.38
CA THR A 7 10.66 -18.45 3.32
C THR A 7 9.64 -17.97 4.36
N LEU A 8 10.09 -17.65 5.57
CA LEU A 8 9.22 -17.15 6.64
C LEU A 8 8.67 -15.75 6.32
N LEU A 9 9.48 -14.88 5.71
CA LEU A 9 9.03 -13.58 5.18
C LEU A 9 8.01 -13.75 4.04
N LEU A 10 8.21 -14.72 3.16
CA LEU A 10 7.31 -14.99 2.04
C LEU A 10 5.96 -15.56 2.51
N VAL A 11 5.98 -16.48 3.46
CA VAL A 11 4.74 -16.98 4.09
C VAL A 11 4.04 -15.84 4.83
N GLY A 12 4.79 -15.03 5.57
CA GLY A 12 4.27 -13.86 6.27
C GLY A 12 3.61 -12.86 5.31
N SER A 13 4.26 -12.52 4.18
CA SER A 13 3.70 -11.57 3.22
C SER A 13 2.41 -12.08 2.59
N ILE A 14 2.31 -13.38 2.29
CA ILE A 14 1.08 -14.00 1.78
C ILE A 14 -0.03 -13.92 2.83
N VAL A 15 0.25 -14.29 4.08
CA VAL A 15 -0.73 -14.25 5.16
C VAL A 15 -1.23 -12.82 5.41
N PHE A 16 -0.32 -11.84 5.44
CA PHE A 16 -0.71 -10.43 5.60
C PHE A 16 -1.49 -9.90 4.39
N ALA A 17 -1.14 -10.28 3.17
CA ALA A 17 -1.86 -9.89 1.97
C ALA A 17 -3.29 -10.45 1.97
N ILE A 18 -3.44 -11.75 2.25
CA ILE A 18 -4.76 -12.41 2.33
C ILE A 18 -5.56 -11.81 3.49
N GLY A 19 -4.96 -11.67 4.66
CA GLY A 19 -5.63 -11.10 5.84
C GLY A 19 -6.09 -9.66 5.60
N GLY A 20 -5.26 -8.82 4.97
CA GLY A 20 -5.63 -7.46 4.57
C GLY A 20 -6.76 -7.42 3.55
N PHE A 21 -6.73 -8.31 2.56
CA PHE A 21 -7.78 -8.40 1.54
C PHE A 21 -9.12 -8.87 2.13
N VAL A 22 -9.11 -9.91 2.95
CA VAL A 22 -10.32 -10.41 3.65
C VAL A 22 -10.86 -9.35 4.61
N GLY A 23 -10.00 -8.68 5.36
CA GLY A 23 -10.39 -7.58 6.24
C GLY A 23 -11.02 -6.42 5.48
N PHE A 24 -10.45 -6.04 4.33
CA PHE A 24 -11.03 -5.03 3.44
C PHE A 24 -12.42 -5.45 2.97
N ILE A 25 -12.59 -6.71 2.53
CA ILE A 25 -13.90 -7.22 2.10
C ILE A 25 -14.92 -7.09 3.22
N ILE A 26 -14.62 -7.62 4.42
CA ILE A 26 -15.57 -7.65 5.53
C ILE A 26 -15.99 -6.23 5.95
N LEU A 27 -15.04 -5.29 5.97
CA LEU A 27 -15.29 -3.93 6.45
C LEU A 27 -15.95 -3.04 5.40
N PHE A 28 -15.63 -3.20 4.12
CA PHE A 28 -16.03 -2.24 3.08
C PHE A 28 -17.08 -2.78 2.12
N ILE A 29 -17.17 -4.10 1.85
CA ILE A 29 -18.16 -4.65 0.91
C ILE A 29 -19.61 -4.48 1.37
N PRO A 30 -19.98 -4.69 2.66
CA PRO A 30 -21.36 -4.52 3.09
C PRO A 30 -21.96 -3.14 2.80
N ASP A 31 -21.13 -2.09 2.89
CA ASP A 31 -21.52 -0.70 2.67
C ASP A 31 -21.08 -0.17 1.28
N PHE A 32 -20.56 -1.04 0.41
CA PHE A 32 -20.03 -0.64 -0.88
C PHE A 32 -21.16 -0.27 -1.84
N ASN A 33 -21.11 0.95 -2.36
CA ASN A 33 -22.09 1.50 -3.29
C ASN A 33 -21.36 2.14 -4.48
N MET A 34 -22.10 2.57 -5.50
CA MET A 34 -21.51 3.17 -6.72
C MET A 34 -20.68 4.44 -6.42
N TYR A 35 -21.00 5.17 -5.34
CA TYR A 35 -20.22 6.33 -4.92
C TYR A 35 -18.82 5.96 -4.42
N TRP A 36 -18.66 4.81 -3.76
CA TRP A 36 -17.35 4.31 -3.36
C TRP A 36 -16.44 4.03 -4.56
N LEU A 37 -17.00 3.54 -5.67
CA LEU A 37 -16.24 3.28 -6.90
C LEU A 37 -15.77 4.58 -7.54
N ILE A 38 -16.62 5.61 -7.58
CA ILE A 38 -16.30 6.95 -8.06
C ILE A 38 -15.27 7.66 -7.15
N LEU A 39 -15.38 7.46 -5.83
CA LEU A 39 -14.50 8.08 -4.85
C LEU A 39 -13.15 7.37 -4.73
N SER A 40 -13.07 6.08 -5.05
CA SER A 40 -11.84 5.29 -4.95
C SER A 40 -10.62 5.89 -5.67
N PRO A 41 -10.69 6.37 -6.93
CA PRO A 41 -9.53 7.01 -7.57
C PRO A 41 -9.12 8.31 -6.88
N ILE A 42 -10.05 9.05 -6.28
CA ILE A 42 -9.76 10.28 -5.54
C ILE A 42 -9.02 9.93 -4.24
N ILE A 43 -9.49 8.92 -3.50
CA ILE A 43 -8.84 8.44 -2.27
C ILE A 43 -7.43 7.94 -2.57
N LEU A 44 -7.27 7.13 -3.62
CA LEU A 44 -5.95 6.62 -4.04
C LEU A 44 -5.00 7.77 -4.39
N ALA A 45 -5.45 8.73 -5.22
CA ALA A 45 -4.62 9.89 -5.59
C ALA A 45 -4.20 10.74 -4.37
N PHE A 46 -5.11 10.94 -3.41
CA PHE A 46 -4.81 11.67 -2.18
C PHE A 46 -3.83 10.92 -1.27
N TYR A 47 -3.98 9.60 -1.13
CA TYR A 47 -3.08 8.78 -0.32
C TYR A 47 -1.69 8.60 -0.96
N GLU A 48 -1.60 8.62 -2.28
CA GLU A 48 -0.32 8.55 -3.00
C GLU A 48 0.42 9.89 -3.02
N ALA A 49 -0.28 11.03 -2.92
CA ALA A 49 0.32 12.36 -2.89
C ALA A 49 1.47 12.53 -1.88
N PRO A 50 1.36 12.12 -0.59
CA PRO A 50 2.48 12.19 0.35
C PRO A 50 3.66 11.29 -0.05
N ALA A 51 3.40 10.12 -0.62
CA ALA A 51 4.46 9.22 -1.11
C ALA A 51 5.24 9.86 -2.26
N VAL A 52 4.54 10.50 -3.21
CA VAL A 52 5.15 11.24 -4.32
C VAL A 52 5.95 12.44 -3.81
N LEU A 53 5.44 13.17 -2.81
CA LEU A 53 6.15 14.28 -2.18
C LEU A 53 7.45 13.82 -1.50
N LEU A 54 7.39 12.75 -0.70
CA LEU A 54 8.56 12.16 -0.05
C LEU A 54 9.60 11.71 -1.08
N TYR A 55 9.16 11.03 -2.14
CA TYR A 55 10.04 10.62 -3.23
C TYR A 55 10.69 11.83 -3.93
N ARG A 56 9.93 12.90 -4.16
CA ARG A 56 10.45 14.15 -4.75
C ARG A 56 11.49 14.80 -3.84
N LEU A 57 11.26 14.86 -2.54
CA LEU A 57 12.22 15.38 -1.56
C LEU A 57 13.50 14.55 -1.54
N TYR A 58 13.38 13.23 -1.47
CA TYR A 58 14.51 12.31 -1.54
C TYR A 58 15.36 12.54 -2.80
N LYS A 59 14.72 12.63 -3.97
CA LYS A 59 15.41 12.88 -5.24
C LYS A 59 16.13 14.23 -5.27
N LYS A 60 15.52 15.28 -4.68
CA LYS A 60 16.13 16.61 -4.55
C LYS A 60 17.38 16.58 -3.66
N HIS A 61 17.33 15.87 -2.53
CA HIS A 61 18.49 15.70 -1.65
C HIS A 61 19.61 14.89 -2.32
N LYS A 62 19.28 13.81 -3.02
CA LYS A 62 20.26 13.00 -3.75
C LYS A 62 20.98 13.77 -4.85
N LYS A 63 20.28 14.66 -5.59
CA LYS A 63 20.88 15.51 -6.62
C LYS A 63 21.81 16.60 -6.05
N LYS A 64 21.60 17.02 -4.79
CA LYS A 64 22.44 18.04 -4.14
C LYS A 64 23.73 17.49 -3.55
N ASN A 65 23.77 16.19 -3.23
CA ASN A 65 24.92 15.51 -2.63
C ASN A 65 25.79 14.74 -3.66
N ASN A 66 25.46 14.83 -4.95
CA ASN A 66 26.27 14.37 -6.08
C ASN A 66 26.80 15.58 -6.84
#